data_AF-A0A139QUE2-F1
#
_entry.id   AF-A0A139QUE2-F1
#
_cell.length_a   1.000
_cell.length_b   1.000
_cell.length_c   1.000
_cell.angle_alpha   90.00
_cell.angle_beta   90.00
_cell.angle_gamma   90.00
#
_symmetry.space_group_name_H-M   'P 1'
#
loop_
_entity.id
_entity.type
_entity.pdbx_description
1 polymer ?
#
loop_
_entity_poly.entity_id
_entity_poly.type
_entity_poly.pdbx_seq_one_letter_code
_entity_poly.pdbx_strand_id
1 'polypeptide(L)'
;MPKNTRDLIISSLITLAKKNPQRSSFTMTEIAAEAGISRQAIYQKHFNNFEDIIEYIHEETNQHIFNVFNKYSPNNDGDPISFLADYILPLIYEKKKLLTSCIPHKSTHVGRSFCVRYTQDGY
;
A
#
# COMPACT_ATOMS: atom_id res chain seq x y z
N MET A 1 0.90 21.59 7.17
CA MET A 1 -0.39 21.09 7.70
C MET A 1 -1.24 20.70 6.50
N PRO A 2 -1.89 19.51 6.33
CA PRO A 2 -2.31 18.42 7.22
C PRO A 2 -1.83 17.00 6.79
N LYS A 3 -0.73 16.89 6.02
CA LYS A 3 -0.14 15.59 5.60
C LYS A 3 0.24 14.67 6.77
N ASN A 4 0.76 15.27 7.83
CA ASN A 4 1.33 14.55 8.98
C ASN A 4 0.34 13.59 9.68
N THR A 5 -0.95 13.93 9.76
CA THR A 5 -1.93 13.08 10.45
C THR A 5 -2.39 11.89 9.60
N ARG A 6 -2.51 12.05 8.27
CA ARG A 6 -2.80 10.90 7.37
C ARG A 6 -1.63 9.94 7.35
N ASP A 7 -0.41 10.45 7.24
CA ASP A 7 0.82 9.65 7.27
C ASP A 7 0.94 8.89 8.60
N LEU A 8 0.57 9.53 9.72
CA LEU A 8 0.51 8.90 11.04
C LEU A 8 -0.50 7.75 11.09
N ILE A 9 -1.71 7.95 10.57
CA ILE A 9 -2.76 6.92 10.51
C ILE A 9 -2.29 5.71 9.68
N ILE A 10 -1.71 5.96 8.50
CA ILE A 10 -1.16 4.90 7.63
C ILE A 10 -0.02 4.15 8.33
N SER A 11 0.93 4.88 8.91
CA SER A 11 2.08 4.28 9.60
C SER A 11 1.65 3.42 10.79
N SER A 12 0.59 3.84 11.49
CA SER A 12 0.00 3.10 12.61
C SER A 12 -0.68 1.81 12.12
N LEU A 13 -1.43 1.88 11.02
CA LEU A 13 -2.01 0.69 10.38
C LEU A 13 -0.92 -0.32 9.94
N ILE A 14 0.14 0.15 9.30
CA ILE A 14 1.28 -0.69 8.89
C ILE A 14 1.94 -1.33 10.11
N THR A 15 2.07 -0.59 11.20
CA THR A 15 2.64 -1.09 12.45
C THR A 15 1.76 -2.18 13.07
N LEU A 16 0.44 -1.98 13.10
CA LEU A 16 -0.52 -2.99 13.54
C LEU A 16 -0.45 -4.27 12.69
N ALA A 17 -0.35 -4.14 11.36
CA ALA A 17 -0.20 -5.26 10.44
C ALA A 17 1.10 -6.04 10.70
N LYS A 18 2.23 -5.34 10.91
CA LYS A 18 3.52 -5.97 11.25
C LYS A 18 3.48 -6.70 12.59
N LYS A 19 2.81 -6.13 13.60
CA LYS A 19 2.63 -6.76 14.93
C LYS A 19 1.70 -7.97 14.87
N ASN A 20 0.76 -7.99 13.92
CA ASN A 20 -0.26 -9.02 13.80
C ASN A 20 -0.34 -9.60 12.37
N PRO A 21 0.69 -10.33 11.91
CA PRO A 21 0.79 -10.75 10.51
C PRO A 21 -0.31 -11.72 10.04
N GLN A 22 -1.04 -12.34 10.96
CA GLN A 22 -2.17 -13.24 10.66
C GLN A 22 -3.51 -12.51 10.48
N ARG A 23 -3.56 -11.20 10.77
CA ARG A 23 -4.79 -10.41 10.71
C ARG A 23 -4.88 -9.64 9.40
N SER A 24 -6.07 -9.65 8.81
CA SER A 24 -6.35 -8.98 7.54
C SER A 24 -7.05 -7.62 7.65
N SER A 25 -7.51 -7.27 8.86
CA SER A 25 -8.24 -6.04 9.11
C SER A 25 -8.08 -5.57 10.55
N PHE A 26 -8.26 -4.26 10.72
CA PHE A 26 -8.18 -3.58 12.01
C PHE A 26 -9.34 -2.62 12.11
N THR A 27 -9.89 -2.51 13.32
CA THR A 27 -10.94 -1.54 13.59
C THR A 27 -10.36 -0.14 13.63
N MET A 28 -11.19 0.87 13.32
CA MET A 28 -10.80 2.28 13.46
C MET A 28 -10.39 2.63 14.90
N THR A 29 -10.92 1.90 15.89
CA THR A 29 -10.52 2.03 17.30
C THR A 29 -9.07 1.60 17.52
N GLU A 30 -8.68 0.45 16.97
CA GLU A 30 -7.30 -0.04 17.09
C GLU A 30 -6.32 0.90 16.39
N ILE A 31 -6.67 1.37 15.19
CA ILE A 31 -5.83 2.30 14.42
C ILE A 31 -5.68 3.64 15.17
N ALA A 32 -6.77 4.17 15.72
CA ALA A 32 -6.74 5.41 16.51
C ALA A 32 -5.88 5.26 17.78
N ALA A 33 -6.00 4.11 18.46
CA ALA A 33 -5.21 3.81 19.65
C ALA A 33 -3.72 3.71 19.33
N GLU A 34 -3.34 3.02 18.25
CA GLU A 34 -1.94 2.93 17.82
C GLU A 34 -1.39 4.31 17.38
N ALA A 35 -2.22 5.12 16.72
CA ALA A 35 -1.84 6.47 16.28
C ALA A 35 -1.82 7.52 17.40
N GLY A 36 -2.31 7.20 18.60
CA GLY A 36 -2.40 8.15 19.72
C GLY A 36 -3.37 9.32 19.47
N ILE A 37 -4.38 9.13 18.63
CA ILE A 37 -5.39 10.15 18.31
C ILE A 37 -6.80 9.66 18.61
N SER A 38 -7.76 10.59 18.71
CA SER A 38 -9.16 10.19 18.89
C SER A 38 -9.74 9.61 17.60
N ARG A 39 -10.63 8.62 17.71
CA ARG A 39 -11.41 8.11 16.57
C ARG A 39 -12.14 9.22 15.83
N GLN A 40 -12.69 10.17 16.59
CA GLN A 40 -13.41 11.33 16.05
C GLN A 40 -12.51 12.16 15.12
N ALA A 41 -11.22 12.32 15.47
CA ALA A 41 -10.26 13.04 14.64
C ALA A 41 -10.01 12.34 13.30
N ILE A 42 -10.06 11.00 13.26
CA ILE A 42 -9.95 10.24 12.02
C ILE A 42 -11.19 10.46 11.14
N TYR A 43 -12.39 10.26 11.69
CA TYR A 43 -13.64 10.36 10.93
C TYR A 43 -13.93 11.77 10.40
N GLN A 44 -13.66 12.82 11.19
CA GLN A 44 -14.03 14.17 10.80
C GLN A 44 -13.12 14.78 9.73
N LYS A 45 -11.88 14.29 9.59
CA LYS A 45 -10.85 14.99 8.82
C LYS A 45 -10.05 14.11 7.86
N HIS A 46 -10.11 12.79 8.00
CA HIS A 46 -9.17 11.90 7.32
C HIS A 46 -9.84 10.75 6.57
N PHE A 47 -10.55 9.85 7.25
CA PHE A 47 -11.09 8.62 6.66
C PHE A 47 -12.42 8.22 7.31
N ASN A 48 -13.41 7.81 6.53
CA ASN A 48 -14.75 7.48 7.04
C ASN A 48 -14.85 6.03 7.51
N ASN A 49 -14.00 5.15 7.00
CA ASN A 49 -13.97 3.72 7.33
C ASN A 49 -12.57 3.15 7.06
N PHE A 50 -12.41 1.84 7.32
CA PHE A 50 -11.13 1.15 7.11
C PHE A 50 -10.77 1.05 5.62
N GLU A 51 -11.77 0.79 4.77
CA GLU A 51 -11.64 0.66 3.33
C GLU A 51 -11.13 1.95 2.67
N ASP A 52 -11.55 3.13 3.13
CA ASP A 52 -11.08 4.44 2.67
C ASP A 52 -9.56 4.59 2.92
N ILE A 53 -9.05 4.05 4.05
CA ILE A 53 -7.61 4.07 4.36
C ILE A 53 -6.86 3.17 3.37
N ILE A 54 -7.42 2.00 3.10
CA ILE A 54 -6.85 1.04 2.16
C ILE A 54 -6.81 1.62 0.75
N GLU A 55 -7.93 2.18 0.28
CA GLU A 55 -8.03 2.83 -1.02
C GLU A 55 -7.02 3.97 -1.15
N TYR A 56 -6.91 4.84 -0.13
CA TYR A 56 -5.92 5.90 -0.12
C TYR A 56 -4.47 5.38 -0.21
N ILE A 57 -4.14 4.30 0.51
CA ILE A 57 -2.82 3.66 0.41
C ILE A 57 -2.59 3.13 -1.01
N HIS A 58 -3.60 2.51 -1.65
CA HIS A 58 -3.51 2.07 -3.04
C HIS A 58 -3.30 3.24 -4.01
N GLU A 59 -4.05 4.33 -3.86
CA GLU A 59 -3.95 5.52 -4.70
C GLU A 59 -2.59 6.21 -4.58
N GLU A 60 -2.13 6.52 -3.37
CA GLU A 60 -0.80 7.10 -3.13
C GLU A 60 0.31 6.19 -3.70
N THR A 61 0.15 4.89 -3.52
CA THR A 61 1.09 3.89 -4.03
C THR A 61 1.13 3.91 -5.56
N ASN A 62 -0.02 3.96 -6.21
CA ASN A 62 -0.12 4.00 -7.67
C ASN A 62 0.36 5.34 -8.23
N GLN A 63 0.05 6.47 -7.57
CA GLN A 63 0.48 7.80 -8.00
C GLN A 63 2.00 7.90 -8.10
N HIS A 64 2.75 7.28 -7.18
CA HIS A 64 4.20 7.25 -7.30
C HIS A 64 4.68 6.54 -8.58
N ILE A 65 4.07 5.40 -8.93
CA ILE A 65 4.41 4.66 -10.16
C ILE A 65 4.05 5.51 -11.39
N PHE A 66 2.85 6.09 -11.42
CA PHE A 66 2.42 6.97 -12.50
C PHE A 66 3.30 8.22 -12.62
N ASN A 67 3.78 8.78 -11.53
CA ASN A 67 4.69 9.93 -11.55
C ASN A 67 6.05 9.58 -12.16
N VAL A 68 6.57 8.37 -11.93
CA VAL A 68 7.81 7.90 -12.58
C VAL A 68 7.54 7.66 -14.06
N PHE A 69 6.43 7.00 -14.39
CA PHE A 69 6.04 6.72 -15.77
C PHE A 69 5.81 8.00 -16.59
N ASN A 70 5.13 9.00 -16.04
CA ASN A 70 4.82 10.27 -16.70
C ASN A 70 6.05 11.16 -16.91
N LYS A 71 7.16 10.88 -16.23
CA LYS A 71 8.43 11.61 -16.41
C LYS A 71 9.31 10.99 -17.49
N TYR A 72 8.94 9.83 -18.01
CA TYR A 72 9.69 9.15 -19.06
C TYR A 72 9.84 10.05 -20.30
N SER A 73 11.07 10.17 -20.77
CA SER A 73 11.44 10.87 -21.99
C SER A 73 12.33 9.98 -22.85
N PRO A 74 11.92 9.65 -24.10
CA PRO A 74 12.74 8.84 -25.02
C PRO A 74 14.15 9.38 -25.25
N ASN A 75 14.35 10.69 -25.09
CA ASN A 75 15.64 11.35 -25.30
C ASN A 75 16.63 11.11 -24.16
N ASN A 76 16.14 10.85 -22.94
CA ASN A 76 16.96 10.74 -21.73
C ASN A 76 16.95 9.32 -21.14
N ASP A 77 15.85 8.61 -21.30
CA ASP A 77 15.57 7.36 -20.57
C ASP A 77 15.66 6.10 -21.45
N GLY A 78 16.02 6.28 -22.73
CA GLY A 78 16.30 5.18 -23.65
C GLY A 78 15.05 4.46 -24.16
N ASP A 79 15.16 3.15 -24.36
CA ASP A 79 14.08 2.32 -24.88
C ASP A 79 12.95 2.16 -23.83
N PRO A 80 11.67 2.36 -24.20
CA PRO A 80 10.56 2.30 -23.25
C PRO A 80 10.39 0.92 -22.58
N ILE A 81 10.74 -0.18 -23.26
CA ILE A 81 10.60 -1.54 -22.71
C ILE A 81 11.67 -1.78 -21.65
N SER A 82 12.90 -1.36 -21.93
CA SER A 82 14.03 -1.41 -20.99
C SER A 82 13.76 -0.52 -19.78
N PHE A 83 13.25 0.71 -19.99
CA PHE A 83 12.85 1.59 -18.90
C PHE A 83 11.74 0.98 -18.02
N LEU A 84 10.73 0.37 -18.63
CA LEU A 84 9.70 -0.37 -17.91
C LEU A 84 10.30 -1.49 -17.05
N ALA A 85 11.21 -2.29 -17.65
CA ALA A 85 11.81 -3.44 -16.99
C ALA A 85 12.72 -3.04 -15.81
N ASP A 86 13.54 -2.01 -16.00
CA ASP A 86 14.61 -1.64 -15.05
C ASP A 86 14.12 -0.71 -13.94
N TYR A 87 13.09 0.10 -14.19
CA TYR A 87 12.64 1.13 -13.24
C TYR A 87 11.21 0.91 -12.75
N ILE A 88 10.29 0.51 -13.63
CA ILE A 88 8.86 0.43 -13.27
C ILE A 88 8.51 -0.92 -12.64
N LEU A 89 8.96 -2.03 -13.22
CA LEU A 89 8.69 -3.36 -12.67
C LEU A 89 9.20 -3.50 -11.23
N PRO A 90 10.44 -3.09 -10.87
CA PRO A 90 10.92 -3.18 -9.49
C PRO A 90 10.04 -2.40 -8.50
N LEU A 91 9.60 -1.19 -8.87
CA LEU A 91 8.70 -0.38 -8.04
C LEU A 91 7.35 -1.08 -7.84
N ILE A 92 6.78 -1.70 -8.89
CA ILE A 92 5.55 -2.48 -8.79
C ILE A 92 5.74 -3.68 -7.86
N TYR A 93 6.85 -4.40 -7.96
CA TYR A 93 7.14 -5.56 -7.10
C TYR A 93 7.33 -5.18 -5.64
N GLU A 94 8.05 -4.09 -5.36
CA GLU A 94 8.23 -3.57 -3.99
C GLU A 94 6.87 -3.21 -3.37
N LYS A 95 6.03 -2.50 -4.13
CA LYS A 95 4.69 -2.08 -3.69
C LYS A 95 3.74 -3.28 -3.52
N LYS A 96 3.83 -4.28 -4.39
CA LYS A 96 3.08 -5.55 -4.25
C LYS A 96 3.42 -6.24 -2.93
N LYS A 97 4.69 -6.26 -2.51
CA LYS A 97 5.10 -6.85 -1.22
C LYS A 97 4.45 -6.12 -0.04
N LEU A 98 4.41 -4.79 -0.08
CA LEU A 98 3.77 -3.96 0.96
C LEU A 98 2.26 -4.19 1.02
N LEU A 99 1.58 -4.19 -0.12
CA LEU A 99 0.13 -4.40 -0.20
C LEU A 99 -0.28 -5.82 0.21
N THR A 100 0.49 -6.84 -0.21
CA THR A 100 0.25 -8.25 0.16
C THR A 100 0.47 -8.48 1.65
N SER A 101 1.43 -7.78 2.27
CA SER A 101 1.69 -7.86 3.72
C SER A 101 0.64 -7.14 4.57
N CYS A 102 -0.07 -6.15 4.01
CA CYS A 102 -1.02 -5.35 4.77
C CYS A 102 -2.46 -5.89 4.69
N ILE A 103 -2.81 -6.69 3.67
CA ILE A 103 -4.20 -7.12 3.44
C ILE A 103 -4.25 -8.47 2.69
N PRO A 104 -4.49 -9.60 3.36
CA PRO A 104 -5.03 -10.78 2.71
C PRO A 104 -6.55 -10.62 2.54
N HIS A 105 -7.03 -9.89 1.52
CA HIS A 105 -8.44 -10.06 1.13
C HIS A 105 -8.80 -9.81 -0.35
N LYS A 106 -9.43 -10.86 -0.90
CA LYS A 106 -10.31 -11.06 -2.06
C LYS A 106 -10.82 -9.84 -2.87
N SER A 107 -9.98 -9.03 -3.53
CA SER A 107 -10.51 -8.02 -4.49
C SER A 107 -9.72 -7.80 -5.78
N THR A 108 -8.88 -8.74 -6.22
CA THR A 108 -8.39 -8.74 -7.60
C THR A 108 -8.65 -10.08 -8.26
N HIS A 109 -9.66 -10.11 -9.13
CA HIS A 109 -9.94 -11.24 -10.02
C HIS A 109 -8.77 -11.54 -11.00
N VAL A 110 -7.71 -10.73 -10.98
CA VAL A 110 -6.48 -10.89 -11.77
C VAL A 110 -5.28 -11.37 -10.92
N GLY A 111 -5.42 -11.47 -9.59
CA GLY A 111 -4.34 -11.87 -8.68
C GLY A 111 -4.45 -13.27 -8.09
N ARG A 112 -5.47 -14.06 -8.48
CA ARG A 112 -5.83 -15.31 -7.79
C ARG A 112 -4.92 -16.53 -8.06
N SER A 113 -3.95 -16.44 -8.97
CA SER A 113 -3.15 -17.63 -9.36
C SER A 113 -1.69 -17.62 -8.95
N PHE A 114 -1.19 -16.67 -8.14
CA PHE A 114 0.26 -16.62 -7.86
C PHE A 114 0.68 -16.59 -6.37
N CYS A 115 -0.23 -16.77 -5.41
CA CYS A 115 0.13 -16.74 -3.98
C CYS A 115 0.05 -18.10 -3.24
N VAL A 116 -0.11 -19.23 -3.94
CA VAL A 116 -0.18 -20.56 -3.28
C VAL A 116 1.06 -21.44 -3.56
N ARG A 117 2.22 -20.88 -3.94
CA ARG A 117 3.44 -21.71 -4.09
C ARG A 117 4.74 -21.19 -3.49
N TYR A 118 4.86 -19.92 -3.13
CA TYR A 118 6.16 -19.37 -2.69
C TYR A 118 6.40 -19.36 -1.16
N THR A 119 5.56 -20.02 -0.39
CA THR A 119 5.74 -20.17 1.07
C THR A 119 5.84 -21.63 1.53
N GLN A 120 6.00 -22.60 0.62
CA GLN A 120 6.25 -24.00 1.00
C GLN A 120 7.58 -24.59 0.56
N ASP A 121 8.35 -23.97 -0.33
CA ASP A 121 9.68 -24.49 -0.66
C ASP A 121 10.75 -23.45 -0.33
N GLY A 122 11.31 -23.61 0.87
CA GLY A 122 12.60 -23.04 1.22
C GLY A 122 13.71 -23.85 0.57
N TYR A 123 14.48 -23.17 -0.28
CA TYR A 123 15.86 -23.48 -0.63
C TYR A 123 16.61 -22.16 -0.76
#